data_AF-F5ITQ6-F1
#
_entry.id   AF-F5ITQ6-F1
#
_cell.length_a   1.000
_cell.length_b   1.000
_cell.length_c   1.000
_cell.angle_alpha   90.00
_cell.angle_beta   90.00
_cell.angle_gamma   90.00
#
_symmetry.space_group_name_H-M   'P 1'
#
loop_
_entity.id
_entity.type
_entity.pdbx_description
1 polymer ?
#
loop_
_entity_poly.entity_id
_entity_poly.type
_entity_poly.pdbx_seq_one_letter_code
_entity_poly.pdbx_strand_id
1 'polypeptide(L)'
;MRIKFFFLAFLISCVGGIGYAAVDKVVNVALYNSGPGETGPIFPMARMLSVSPVTVTVTDDVNLNILFRTSTGRVAVTIKDEAGVVHYVKNVGTSETTSLSVDISMLPAGTYTISFTNADKTLNKFGTFEVN
;
A
#
# COMPACT_ATOMS: atom_id res chain seq x y z
N MET A 1 61.28 4.54 32.50
CA MET A 1 60.20 5.51 32.23
C MET A 1 59.61 5.20 30.85
N ARG A 2 58.62 4.32 30.78
CA ARG A 2 57.98 3.82 29.53
C ARG A 2 56.46 3.98 29.67
N ILE A 3 56.04 5.24 29.62
CA ILE A 3 54.64 5.67 29.49
C ILE A 3 54.65 6.51 28.22
N LYS A 4 53.97 6.03 27.17
CA LYS A 4 53.58 6.73 25.92
C LYS A 4 53.39 5.69 24.79
N PHE A 5 52.43 4.78 24.93
CA PHE A 5 51.93 4.03 23.75
C PHE A 5 50.46 3.57 23.88
N PHE A 6 49.83 3.70 25.04
CA PHE A 6 48.46 3.23 25.25
C PHE A 6 47.34 4.23 24.89
N PHE A 7 47.66 5.47 24.50
CA PHE A 7 46.63 6.47 24.22
C PHE A 7 46.13 6.49 22.77
N LEU A 8 46.80 5.79 21.84
CA LEU A 8 46.44 5.83 20.42
C LEU A 8 45.45 4.74 19.99
N ALA A 9 45.21 3.73 20.84
CA ALA A 9 44.33 2.60 20.51
C ALA A 9 42.87 2.78 20.96
N PHE A 10 42.54 3.85 21.71
CA PHE A 10 41.15 4.09 22.17
C PHE A 10 40.35 5.01 21.25
N LEU A 11 40.99 5.66 20.28
CA LEU A 11 40.34 6.63 19.36
C LEU A 11 39.81 6.00 18.06
N ILE A 12 40.05 4.71 17.82
CA ILE A 12 39.64 4.00 16.58
C ILE A 12 38.35 3.17 16.77
N SER A 13 37.82 3.05 17.99
CA SER A 13 36.52 2.35 18.21
C SER A 13 35.29 3.24 17.98
N CYS A 14 35.46 4.54 17.72
CA CYS A 14 34.37 5.50 17.47
C CYS A 14 34.25 5.95 16.00
N VAL A 15 34.81 5.20 15.05
CA VAL A 15 34.40 5.28 13.64
C VAL A 15 33.27 4.26 13.49
N GLY A 16 32.08 4.60 13.96
CA GLY A 16 31.15 5.26 13.05
C GLY A 16 30.53 4.21 12.14
N GLY A 17 29.90 3.20 12.75
CA GLY A 17 28.89 2.42 12.07
C GLY A 17 27.76 3.39 11.72
N ILE A 18 27.84 3.98 10.54
CA ILE A 18 26.70 4.66 9.92
C ILE A 18 25.77 3.50 9.57
N GLY A 19 24.93 3.11 10.53
CA GLY A 19 23.77 2.31 10.22
C GLY A 19 22.97 3.13 9.22
N TYR A 20 23.02 2.77 7.95
CA TYR A 20 22.00 3.18 7.01
C TYR A 20 20.71 2.60 7.59
N ALA A 21 19.94 3.44 8.28
CA ALA A 21 18.54 3.12 8.48
C ALA A 21 17.95 3.07 7.07
N ALA A 22 17.71 1.86 6.56
CA ALA A 22 16.85 1.71 5.40
C ALA A 22 15.52 2.36 5.81
N VAL A 23 15.20 3.48 5.17
CA VAL A 23 13.89 4.10 5.34
C VAL A 23 12.96 3.32 4.45
N ASP A 24 11.99 2.63 5.05
CA ASP A 24 11.01 1.87 4.28
C ASP A 24 10.32 2.81 3.28
N LYS A 25 10.32 2.44 2.00
CA LYS A 25 9.67 3.21 0.94
C LYS A 25 8.18 2.95 1.01
N VAL A 26 7.40 3.93 1.48
CA VAL A 26 5.94 3.81 1.55
C VAL A 26 5.27 4.72 0.51
N VAL A 27 4.51 4.11 -0.42
CA VAL A 27 3.76 4.81 -1.47
C VAL A 27 2.27 4.57 -1.29
N ASN A 28 1.47 5.64 -1.18
CA ASN A 28 0.01 5.54 -1.13
C ASN A 28 -0.56 5.32 -2.53
N VAL A 29 -1.43 4.32 -2.69
CA VAL A 29 -2.14 4.06 -3.94
C VAL A 29 -3.44 4.87 -3.94
N ALA A 30 -3.62 5.70 -4.96
CA ALA A 30 -4.84 6.47 -5.15
C ALA A 30 -6.00 5.54 -5.56
N LEU A 31 -7.15 5.68 -4.90
CA LEU A 31 -8.35 4.89 -5.17
C LEU A 31 -9.47 5.74 -5.78
N TYR A 32 -10.06 5.23 -6.84
CA TYR A 32 -11.13 5.83 -7.61
C TYR A 32 -12.39 4.98 -7.54
N ASN A 33 -13.56 5.61 -7.66
CA ASN A 33 -14.82 4.87 -7.74
C ASN A 33 -14.97 4.27 -9.14
N SER A 34 -15.37 3.00 -9.24
CA SER A 34 -15.80 2.42 -10.51
C SER A 34 -17.31 2.62 -10.69
N GLY A 35 -17.70 3.52 -11.59
CA GLY A 35 -19.09 3.83 -11.90
C GLY A 35 -19.38 3.81 -13.41
N PRO A 36 -20.64 3.57 -13.83
CA PRO A 36 -21.02 3.68 -15.24
C PRO A 36 -21.28 5.16 -15.58
N GLY A 37 -20.38 5.77 -16.35
CA GLY A 37 -20.57 7.03 -17.10
C GLY A 37 -20.76 8.30 -16.26
N GLU A 38 -19.71 9.11 -16.12
CA GLU A 38 -19.87 10.51 -15.69
C GLU A 38 -20.23 11.39 -16.90
N THR A 39 -21.52 11.66 -17.10
CA THR A 39 -21.99 12.78 -17.92
C THR A 39 -23.22 13.39 -17.27
N GLY A 40 -23.02 14.45 -16.49
CA GLY A 40 -24.11 15.22 -15.90
C GLY A 40 -23.60 16.46 -15.16
N PRO A 41 -24.27 17.62 -15.26
CA PRO A 41 -23.79 18.89 -14.71
C PRO A 41 -23.88 18.94 -13.18
N ILE A 42 -22.93 19.68 -12.63
CA ILE A 42 -22.53 19.75 -11.22
C ILE A 42 -23.53 20.65 -10.45
N PHE A 43 -24.21 20.12 -9.44
CA PHE A 43 -24.77 20.94 -8.36
C PHE A 43 -23.78 20.95 -7.18
N PRO A 44 -23.41 22.12 -6.61
CA PRO A 44 -22.48 22.19 -5.49
C PRO A 44 -23.25 21.92 -4.20
N MET A 45 -23.47 20.64 -3.88
CA MET A 45 -23.84 20.25 -2.52
C MET A 45 -22.59 19.85 -1.76
N ALA A 46 -22.46 20.39 -0.55
CA ALA A 46 -21.33 20.30 0.37
C ALA A 46 -20.45 19.05 0.13
N ARG A 47 -19.17 19.27 -0.20
CA ARG A 47 -18.14 18.22 -0.16
C ARG A 47 -17.98 17.77 1.28
N MET A 48 -18.85 16.86 1.74
CA MET A 48 -18.54 15.99 2.85
C MET A 48 -17.24 15.31 2.44
N LEU A 49 -16.16 15.55 3.19
CA LEU A 49 -14.87 14.88 2.98
C LEU A 49 -15.10 13.39 3.24
N SER A 50 -15.59 12.66 2.24
CA SER A 50 -15.83 11.23 2.33
C SER A 50 -14.47 10.55 2.42
N VAL A 51 -14.04 10.25 3.64
CA VAL A 51 -12.84 9.47 3.88
C VAL A 51 -13.07 8.10 3.26
N SER A 52 -12.20 7.71 2.32
CA SER A 52 -12.32 6.41 1.66
C SER A 52 -12.34 5.27 2.70
N PRO A 53 -13.29 4.32 2.61
CA PRO A 53 -13.37 3.18 3.54
C PRO A 53 -12.16 2.23 3.43
N VAL A 54 -11.34 2.37 2.38
CA VAL A 54 -10.12 1.59 2.16
C VAL A 54 -8.95 2.52 1.88
N THR A 55 -7.77 2.16 2.39
CA THR A 55 -6.47 2.76 2.06
C THR A 55 -5.53 1.65 1.61
N VAL A 56 -4.70 1.93 0.62
CA VAL A 56 -3.71 0.98 0.11
C VAL A 56 -2.36 1.64 0.07
N THR A 57 -1.34 0.96 0.57
CA THR A 57 0.04 1.43 0.61
C THR A 57 0.97 0.34 0.12
N VAL A 58 1.89 0.68 -0.76
CA VAL A 58 3.01 -0.19 -1.14
C VAL A 58 4.18 0.13 -0.21
N THR A 59 4.76 -0.89 0.41
CA THR A 59 5.92 -0.81 1.30
C THR A 59 7.06 -1.58 0.67
N ASP A 60 8.19 -0.90 0.48
CA ASP A 60 9.46 -1.42 -0.06
C ASP A 60 9.35 -2.07 -1.44
N ASP A 61 8.34 -1.67 -2.22
CA ASP A 61 8.00 -2.24 -3.53
C ASP A 61 7.68 -3.75 -3.51
N VAL A 62 7.59 -4.37 -2.33
CA VAL A 62 7.39 -5.83 -2.15
C VAL A 62 6.10 -6.19 -1.42
N ASN A 63 5.54 -5.28 -0.62
CA ASN A 63 4.34 -5.55 0.17
C ASN A 63 3.27 -4.52 -0.11
N LEU A 64 2.08 -4.99 -0.47
CA LEU A 64 0.90 -4.16 -0.60
C LEU A 64 0.02 -4.32 0.64
N ASN A 65 -0.02 -3.27 1.46
CA ASN A 65 -0.77 -3.19 2.70
C ASN A 65 -2.10 -2.48 2.47
N ILE A 66 -3.19 -3.18 2.77
CA ILE A 66 -4.56 -2.71 2.61
C ILE A 66 -5.14 -2.52 4.01
N LEU A 67 -5.71 -1.34 4.27
CA LEU A 67 -6.41 -1.03 5.51
C LEU A 67 -7.89 -0.75 5.21
N PHE A 68 -8.76 -1.55 5.82
CA PHE A 68 -10.21 -1.36 5.82
C PHE A 68 -10.59 -0.49 7.04
N ARG A 69 -10.91 0.78 6.77
CA ARG A 69 -11.28 1.77 7.81
C ARG A 69 -12.71 1.60 8.31
N THR A 70 -13.55 0.93 7.53
CA THR A 70 -14.95 0.71 7.86
C THR A 70 -15.36 -0.69 7.40
N SER A 71 -16.16 -1.37 8.21
CA SER A 71 -16.73 -2.65 7.78
C SER A 71 -17.76 -2.43 6.68
N THR A 72 -17.51 -3.00 5.51
CA THR A 72 -18.36 -2.96 4.32
C THR A 72 -18.82 -4.37 3.89
N GLY A 73 -18.73 -5.33 4.82
CA GLY A 73 -19.11 -6.72 4.59
C GLY A 73 -17.98 -7.55 3.99
N ARG A 74 -18.32 -8.43 3.05
CA ARG A 74 -17.34 -9.25 2.32
C ARG A 74 -16.88 -8.51 1.07
N VAL A 75 -15.59 -8.24 1.00
CA VAL A 75 -14.94 -7.50 -0.09
C VAL A 75 -14.05 -8.45 -0.89
N ALA A 76 -14.27 -8.52 -2.19
CA ALA A 76 -13.35 -9.14 -3.13
C ALA A 76 -12.21 -8.16 -3.45
N VAL A 77 -11.00 -8.53 -3.06
CA VAL A 77 -9.75 -7.86 -3.44
C VAL A 77 -9.20 -8.59 -4.64
N THR A 78 -8.94 -7.88 -5.73
CA THR A 78 -8.40 -8.46 -6.96
C THR A 78 -7.24 -7.61 -7.46
N ILE A 79 -6.15 -8.26 -7.88
CA ILE A 79 -5.01 -7.60 -8.54
C ILE A 79 -4.91 -8.17 -9.95
N LYS A 80 -4.87 -7.28 -10.94
CA LYS A 80 -4.71 -7.61 -12.36
C LYS A 80 -3.52 -6.86 -12.94
N ASP A 81 -2.85 -7.46 -13.91
CA ASP A 81 -1.90 -6.73 -14.74
C ASP A 81 -2.61 -5.87 -15.80
N GLU A 82 -1.84 -5.12 -16.58
CA GLU A 82 -2.34 -4.29 -17.68
C GLU A 82 -3.07 -5.10 -18.77
N ALA A 83 -2.69 -6.36 -18.99
CA ALA A 83 -3.36 -7.27 -19.91
C ALA A 83 -4.69 -7.82 -19.35
N GLY A 84 -5.02 -7.49 -18.09
CA GLY A 84 -6.23 -7.94 -17.40
C GLY A 84 -6.13 -9.35 -16.80
N VAL A 85 -4.94 -9.96 -16.81
CA VAL A 85 -4.70 -11.26 -16.18
C VAL A 85 -4.74 -11.08 -14.68
N VAL A 86 -5.48 -11.95 -14.00
CA VAL A 86 -5.66 -11.91 -12.56
C VAL A 86 -4.50 -12.64 -11.88
N HIS A 87 -3.73 -11.91 -11.07
CA HIS A 87 -2.61 -12.47 -10.30
C HIS A 87 -2.99 -12.76 -8.84
N TYR A 88 -4.01 -12.06 -8.33
CA TYR A 88 -4.46 -12.23 -6.95
C TYR A 88 -5.97 -12.06 -6.83
N VAL A 89 -6.62 -12.95 -6.07
CA VAL A 89 -8.01 -12.79 -5.63
C VAL A 89 -8.11 -13.25 -4.18
N LYS A 90 -8.71 -12.41 -3.32
CA LYS A 90 -9.07 -12.81 -1.96
C LYS A 90 -10.35 -12.14 -1.52
N ASN A 91 -11.26 -12.94 -0.97
CA ASN A 91 -12.45 -12.42 -0.29
C ASN A 91 -12.12 -12.17 1.18
N VAL A 92 -12.35 -10.94 1.63
CA VAL A 92 -12.05 -10.49 3.00
C VAL A 92 -13.35 -10.07 3.68
N GLY A 93 -13.64 -10.63 4.85
CA GLY A 93 -14.69 -10.12 5.74
C GLY A 93 -14.15 -8.95 6.53
N THR A 94 -14.53 -7.72 6.17
CA THR A 94 -14.01 -6.50 6.82
C THR A 94 -14.51 -6.30 8.26
N SER A 95 -15.48 -7.11 8.70
CA SER A 95 -15.90 -7.19 10.11
C SER A 95 -14.95 -8.03 10.96
N GLU A 96 -14.21 -8.95 10.34
CA GLU A 96 -13.32 -9.91 11.02
C GLU A 96 -11.86 -9.44 10.97
N THR A 97 -11.50 -8.64 9.98
CA THR A 97 -10.13 -8.21 9.74
C THR A 97 -10.11 -6.79 9.20
N THR A 98 -9.28 -5.94 9.80
CA THR A 98 -9.12 -4.53 9.42
C THR A 98 -7.95 -4.29 8.47
N SER A 99 -7.05 -5.26 8.30
CA SER A 99 -5.90 -5.13 7.40
C SER A 99 -5.59 -6.41 6.61
N LEU A 100 -5.10 -6.25 5.38
CA LEU A 100 -4.62 -7.33 4.55
C LEU A 100 -3.26 -6.93 3.99
N SER A 101 -2.25 -7.78 4.19
CA SER A 101 -0.96 -7.66 3.52
C SER A 101 -0.89 -8.66 2.36
N VAL A 102 -0.41 -8.20 1.22
CA VAL A 102 -0.23 -8.99 0.00
C VAL A 102 1.22 -8.86 -0.43
N ASP A 103 1.93 -9.98 -0.48
CA ASP A 103 3.27 -10.05 -1.05
C ASP A 103 3.18 -9.93 -2.58
N ILE A 104 3.86 -8.92 -3.13
CA ILE A 104 3.93 -8.63 -4.57
C ILE A 104 5.34 -8.84 -5.12
N SER A 105 6.28 -9.35 -4.32
CA SER A 105 7.69 -9.55 -4.71
C SER A 105 7.90 -10.53 -5.87
N MET A 106 6.94 -11.45 -6.07
CA MET A 106 6.98 -12.42 -7.17
C MET A 106 6.29 -11.92 -8.45
N LEU A 107 5.64 -10.75 -8.42
CA LEU A 107 5.01 -10.17 -9.59
C LEU A 107 6.08 -9.59 -10.52
N PRO A 108 6.01 -9.85 -11.84
CA PRO A 108 6.87 -9.15 -12.79
C PRO A 108 6.72 -7.63 -12.68
N ALA A 109 7.81 -6.90 -12.92
CA ALA A 109 7.77 -5.45 -12.98
C ALA A 109 6.76 -4.97 -14.04
N GLY A 110 5.97 -3.96 -13.68
CA GLY A 110 4.87 -3.46 -14.51
C GLY A 110 3.78 -2.76 -13.72
N THR A 111 2.76 -2.29 -14.43
CA THR A 111 1.60 -1.61 -13.83
C THR A 111 0.49 -2.61 -13.54
N TYR A 112 -0.03 -2.55 -12.31
CA TYR A 112 -1.11 -3.40 -11.84
C TYR A 112 -2.30 -2.58 -11.38
N THR A 113 -3.49 -3.12 -11.59
CA THR A 113 -4.75 -2.58 -11.07
C THR A 113 -5.21 -3.42 -9.89
N ILE A 114 -5.38 -2.79 -8.74
CA ILE A 114 -6.07 -3.37 -7.59
C ILE A 114 -7.52 -2.90 -7.56
N SER A 115 -8.46 -3.81 -7.34
CA SER A 115 -9.88 -3.50 -7.20
C SER A 115 -10.48 -4.09 -5.93
N PHE A 116 -11.46 -3.37 -5.38
CA PHE A 116 -12.22 -3.70 -4.19
C PHE A 116 -13.70 -3.64 -4.53
N THR A 117 -14.36 -4.79 -4.49
CA THR A 117 -15.79 -4.88 -4.79
C THR A 117 -16.49 -5.74 -3.76
N ASN A 118 -17.57 -5.23 -3.16
CA ASN A 118 -18.49 -6.04 -2.36
C ASN A 118 -19.78 -6.35 -3.13
N ALA A 119 -20.53 -7.34 -2.64
CA ALA A 119 -21.72 -7.85 -3.33
C ALA A 119 -22.84 -6.81 -3.51
N ASP A 120 -22.98 -5.92 -2.53
CA ASP A 120 -23.92 -4.79 -2.48
C ASP A 120 -23.40 -3.54 -3.20
N LYS A 121 -22.18 -3.57 -3.75
CA LYS A 121 -21.52 -2.47 -4.48
C LYS A 121 -21.37 -1.15 -3.69
N THR A 122 -21.53 -1.19 -2.37
CA THR A 122 -21.28 -0.03 -1.50
C THR A 122 -19.79 0.30 -1.42
N LEU A 123 -18.93 -0.71 -1.62
CA LEU A 123 -17.52 -0.55 -1.91
C LEU A 123 -17.26 -1.03 -3.34
N ASN A 124 -17.00 -0.08 -4.24
CA ASN A 124 -16.58 -0.37 -5.61
C ASN A 124 -15.47 0.61 -6.00
N LYS A 125 -14.23 0.24 -5.67
CA LYS A 125 -13.05 1.09 -5.87
C LYS A 125 -11.94 0.36 -6.58
N PHE A 126 -11.11 1.11 -7.30
CA PHE A 126 -9.90 0.58 -7.92
C PHE A 126 -8.76 1.59 -7.81
N GLY A 127 -7.53 1.12 -7.92
CA GLY A 127 -6.33 1.94 -8.00
C GLY A 127 -5.25 1.24 -8.79
N THR A 128 -4.24 1.99 -9.21
CA THR A 128 -3.10 1.47 -9.97
C THR A 128 -1.83 1.64 -9.16
N PHE A 129 -0.95 0.64 -9.22
CA PHE A 129 0.37 0.70 -8.60
C PHE A 129 1.40 0.07 -9.53
N GLU A 130 2.66 0.45 -9.35
CA GLU A 130 3.78 -0.10 -10.10
C GLU A 130 4.55 -1.09 -9.23
N VAL A 131 4.92 -2.20 -9.83
CA VAL A 131 5.91 -3.14 -9.30
C VAL A 131 7.21 -2.86 -10.05
N ASN A 132 8.31 -2.71 -9.32
CA ASN A 132 9.63 -2.34 -9.86
C ASN A 132 10.64 -3.47 -9.64
#